data_AF-A0A3N0WEI6-F1
#
_entry.id   AF-A0A3N0WEI6-F1
#
_cell.length_a   1.000
_cell.length_b   1.000
_cell.length_c   1.000
_cell.angle_alpha   90.00
_cell.angle_beta   90.00
_cell.angle_gamma   90.00
#
_symmetry.space_group_name_H-M   'P 1'
#
loop_
_entity.id
_entity.type
_entity.pdbx_description
1 polymer ?
#
loop_
_entity_poly.entity_id
_entity_poly.type
_entity_poly.pdbx_seq_one_letter_code
_entity_poly.pdbx_strand_id
1 'polypeptide(L)'
;MIKYLLILLFTGILQAQTIELTNQKLITYYRFINKAENSIVNGNLEAAHSFYKEAFAVHKEPNAKDLYNSMVVSLNIKNEKDASENYYQLKCLGYSFDDDILKNRLENLASEHKKCSFQFDLSYKKTLDSLFTIDQHYRKLSDGNYNKYQKEITRSDSIASVNLLKLIQKKGFPNEYDLGLSSANKVFFHEFYFIIWHQLATNLYSPQKVNFSQEIGKALNNGKITPENAAFLLDLNNGRNDYSSKHFSITQFVTSNGSNIPLYEQSMQKIAHVDCCYVTYVFFPEKRTESIHKMIKEITERRTKIGLSNVDDDLQKKIFMLNNTEYKFSDAMIEGMAFEKESDLEFFKKNMYKIK
;
A
#
# COMPACT_ATOMS: atom_id res chain seq x y z
N MET A 1 -10.99 -16.07 62.54
CA MET A 1 -11.72 -14.95 61.89
C MET A 1 -10.91 -14.56 60.64
N ILE A 2 -11.12 -15.29 59.53
CA ILE A 2 -10.36 -15.12 58.29
C ILE A 2 -11.13 -14.13 57.42
N LYS A 3 -10.59 -12.92 57.23
CA LYS A 3 -11.13 -11.92 56.31
C LYS A 3 -10.81 -12.35 54.88
N TYR A 4 -11.81 -12.78 54.13
CA TYR A 4 -11.69 -12.94 52.68
C TYR A 4 -11.71 -11.56 52.02
N LEU A 5 -10.57 -11.15 51.48
CA LEU A 5 -10.46 -9.99 50.60
C LEU A 5 -10.98 -10.41 49.22
N LEU A 6 -12.19 -9.96 48.87
CA LEU A 6 -12.79 -10.19 47.57
C LEU A 6 -12.08 -9.30 46.54
N ILE A 7 -11.09 -9.84 45.83
CA ILE A 7 -10.46 -9.16 44.69
C ILE A 7 -11.43 -9.27 43.51
N LEU A 8 -12.17 -8.20 43.26
CA LEU A 8 -12.94 -7.99 42.05
C LEU A 8 -11.94 -7.84 40.88
N LEU A 9 -11.63 -8.96 40.23
CA LEU A 9 -11.02 -8.98 38.91
C LEU A 9 -12.00 -8.34 37.93
N PHE A 10 -11.90 -7.03 37.74
CA PHE A 10 -12.38 -6.38 36.53
C PHE A 10 -11.57 -6.97 35.37
N THR A 11 -12.05 -8.07 34.80
CA THR A 11 -11.69 -8.47 33.46
C THR A 11 -12.23 -7.39 32.53
N GLY A 12 -11.46 -6.31 32.38
CA GLY A 12 -11.62 -5.40 31.26
C GLY A 12 -11.50 -6.26 30.02
N ILE A 13 -12.64 -6.54 29.39
CA ILE A 13 -12.68 -7.11 28.06
C ILE A 13 -11.94 -6.08 27.21
N LEU A 14 -10.66 -6.36 26.93
CA LEU A 14 -9.92 -5.71 25.88
C LEU A 14 -10.70 -6.03 24.62
N GLN A 15 -11.67 -5.18 24.30
CA GLN A 15 -12.33 -5.20 23.01
C GLN A 15 -11.22 -4.96 22.01
N ALA A 16 -10.74 -6.03 21.38
CA ALA A 16 -9.97 -5.92 20.17
C ALA A 16 -10.86 -5.16 19.20
N GLN A 17 -10.61 -3.86 19.04
CA GLN A 17 -11.37 -3.03 18.11
C GLN A 17 -11.07 -3.58 16.72
N THR A 18 -12.02 -4.32 16.15
CA THR A 18 -11.97 -4.68 14.75
C THR A 18 -12.24 -3.41 13.96
N ILE A 19 -11.22 -2.91 13.27
CA ILE A 19 -11.35 -1.76 12.39
C ILE A 19 -12.11 -2.20 11.15
N GLU A 20 -13.26 -1.57 10.94
CA GLU A 20 -14.15 -1.83 9.81
C GLU A 20 -14.52 -0.50 9.14
N LEU A 21 -14.75 -0.56 7.84
CA LEU A 21 -15.32 0.55 7.09
C LEU A 21 -16.84 0.53 7.28
N THR A 22 -17.36 1.59 7.88
CA THR A 22 -18.79 1.75 8.25
C THR A 22 -19.50 2.79 7.38
N ASN A 23 -18.74 3.68 6.74
CA ASN A 23 -19.27 4.72 5.87
C ASN A 23 -19.85 4.10 4.58
N GLN A 24 -21.18 4.13 4.46
CA GLN A 24 -21.90 3.48 3.35
C GLN A 24 -21.53 4.00 1.95
N LYS A 25 -21.18 5.30 1.84
CA LYS A 25 -20.72 5.87 0.57
C LYS A 25 -19.37 5.27 0.17
N LEU A 26 -18.44 5.17 1.12
CA LEU A 26 -17.13 4.58 0.87
C LEU A 26 -17.21 3.06 0.62
N ILE A 27 -18.07 2.34 1.36
CA ILE A 27 -18.33 0.91 1.10
C ILE A 27 -18.80 0.71 -0.35
N THR A 28 -19.76 1.54 -0.78
CA THR A 28 -20.30 1.49 -2.15
C THR A 28 -19.22 1.84 -3.18
N TYR A 29 -18.46 2.89 -2.91
CA TYR A 29 -17.32 3.32 -3.74
C TYR A 29 -16.31 2.18 -3.93
N TYR A 30 -15.76 1.62 -2.85
CA TYR A 30 -14.76 0.55 -2.95
C TYR A 30 -15.30 -0.74 -3.54
N ARG A 31 -16.60 -1.03 -3.38
CA ARG A 31 -17.24 -2.14 -4.11
C ARG A 31 -17.17 -1.92 -5.63
N PHE A 32 -17.45 -0.71 -6.10
CA PHE A 32 -17.33 -0.39 -7.53
C PHE A 32 -15.88 -0.35 -8.01
N ILE A 33 -14.95 0.19 -7.21
CA ILE A 33 -13.51 0.13 -7.52
C ILE A 33 -13.05 -1.32 -7.70
N ASN A 34 -13.37 -2.22 -6.75
CA ASN A 34 -13.00 -3.63 -6.86
C ASN A 34 -13.59 -4.29 -8.11
N LYS A 35 -14.84 -4.00 -8.47
CA LYS A 35 -15.46 -4.50 -9.72
C LYS A 35 -14.77 -3.96 -10.97
N ALA A 36 -14.38 -2.68 -10.96
CA ALA A 36 -13.67 -2.06 -12.06
C ALA A 36 -12.30 -2.72 -12.28
N GLU A 37 -11.51 -2.86 -11.22
CA GLU A 37 -10.21 -3.52 -11.26
C GLU A 37 -10.30 -4.98 -11.71
N ASN A 38 -11.28 -5.74 -11.21
CA ASN A 38 -11.51 -7.13 -11.66
C ASN A 38 -11.92 -7.19 -13.14
N SER A 39 -12.67 -6.19 -13.63
CA SER A 39 -13.06 -6.12 -15.04
C SER A 39 -11.86 -5.84 -15.94
N ILE A 40 -10.89 -5.03 -15.49
CA ILE A 40 -9.61 -4.84 -16.19
C ILE A 40 -8.86 -6.16 -16.30
N VAL A 41 -8.71 -6.89 -15.18
CA VAL A 41 -8.02 -8.19 -15.16
C VAL A 41 -8.65 -9.20 -16.13
N ASN A 42 -9.99 -9.15 -16.26
CA ASN A 42 -10.75 -10.00 -17.18
C ASN A 42 -10.82 -9.47 -18.62
N GLY A 43 -10.12 -8.38 -18.95
CA GLY A 43 -10.11 -7.78 -20.28
C GLY A 43 -11.40 -7.04 -20.69
N ASN A 44 -12.33 -6.83 -19.77
CA ASN A 44 -13.58 -6.12 -20.04
C ASN A 44 -13.48 -4.63 -19.65
N LEU A 45 -12.85 -3.85 -20.53
CA LEU A 45 -12.56 -2.43 -20.27
C LEU A 45 -13.82 -1.54 -20.27
N GLU A 46 -14.86 -1.88 -21.03
CA GLU A 46 -16.14 -1.15 -21.02
C GLU A 46 -16.86 -1.31 -19.68
N ALA A 47 -16.88 -2.52 -19.12
CA ALA A 47 -17.42 -2.74 -17.77
C ALA A 47 -16.57 -2.02 -16.72
N ALA A 48 -15.24 -2.06 -16.84
CA ALA A 48 -14.35 -1.34 -15.94
C ALA A 48 -14.64 0.18 -15.94
N HIS A 49 -14.80 0.77 -17.12
CA HIS A 49 -15.15 2.17 -17.30
C HIS A 49 -16.48 2.51 -16.63
N SER A 50 -17.52 1.70 -16.87
CA SER A 50 -18.84 1.87 -16.25
C SER A 50 -18.75 1.84 -14.71
N PHE A 51 -18.03 0.88 -14.13
CA PHE A 51 -17.86 0.78 -12.68
C PHE A 51 -17.07 1.96 -12.08
N TYR A 52 -16.03 2.47 -12.76
CA TYR A 52 -15.36 3.69 -12.29
C TYR A 52 -16.32 4.89 -12.28
N LYS A 53 -17.16 5.05 -13.30
CA LYS A 53 -18.17 6.12 -13.33
C LYS A 53 -19.17 6.02 -12.18
N GLU A 54 -19.64 4.81 -11.88
CA GLU A 54 -20.51 4.56 -10.72
C GLU A 54 -19.80 4.89 -9.40
N ALA A 55 -18.52 4.54 -9.27
CA ALA A 55 -17.71 4.89 -8.10
C ALA A 55 -17.60 6.41 -7.91
N PHE A 56 -17.21 7.15 -8.97
CA PHE A 56 -16.99 8.60 -8.93
C PHE A 56 -18.30 9.40 -8.83
N ALA A 57 -19.44 8.78 -9.15
CA ALA A 57 -20.74 9.35 -8.87
C ALA A 57 -21.02 9.41 -7.35
N VAL A 58 -20.60 8.39 -6.60
CA VAL A 58 -20.86 8.24 -5.16
C VAL A 58 -19.84 8.98 -4.29
N HIS A 59 -18.58 9.05 -4.73
CA HIS A 59 -17.49 9.74 -4.03
C HIS A 59 -16.82 10.77 -4.93
N LYS A 60 -16.88 12.05 -4.54
CA LYS A 60 -16.44 13.19 -5.36
C LYS A 60 -14.95 13.51 -5.27
N GLU A 61 -14.24 12.85 -4.36
CA GLU A 61 -12.79 12.94 -4.21
C GLU A 61 -12.17 11.55 -4.41
N PRO A 62 -12.25 10.96 -5.63
CA PRO A 62 -11.74 9.61 -5.84
C PRO A 62 -10.23 9.54 -5.63
N ASN A 63 -9.75 8.43 -5.08
CA ASN A 63 -8.32 8.23 -4.89
C ASN A 63 -7.56 8.33 -6.22
N ALA A 64 -6.34 8.87 -6.20
CA ALA A 64 -5.56 9.15 -7.39
C ALA A 64 -5.19 7.88 -8.16
N LYS A 65 -4.98 6.76 -7.46
CA LYS A 65 -4.84 5.43 -8.08
C LYS A 65 -6.03 5.10 -8.97
N ASP A 66 -7.23 5.37 -8.49
CA ASP A 66 -8.47 5.04 -9.18
C ASP A 66 -8.72 6.00 -10.34
N LEU A 67 -8.40 7.29 -10.17
CA LEU A 67 -8.38 8.26 -11.27
C LEU A 67 -7.41 7.85 -12.39
N TYR A 68 -6.20 7.41 -12.00
CA TYR A 68 -5.18 6.94 -12.94
C TYR A 68 -5.67 5.72 -13.72
N ASN A 69 -6.19 4.69 -13.04
CA ASN A 69 -6.69 3.49 -13.72
C ASN A 69 -7.90 3.82 -14.61
N SER A 70 -8.82 4.66 -14.15
CA SER A 70 -9.97 5.12 -14.94
C SER A 70 -9.54 5.90 -16.19
N MET A 71 -8.50 6.74 -16.07
CA MET A 71 -7.89 7.44 -17.21
C MET A 71 -7.31 6.45 -18.23
N VAL A 72 -6.51 5.47 -17.79
CA VAL A 72 -5.92 4.45 -18.67
C VAL A 72 -6.99 3.61 -19.36
N VAL A 73 -8.01 3.17 -18.61
CA VAL A 73 -9.18 2.48 -19.18
C VAL A 73 -9.84 3.33 -20.26
N SER A 74 -10.15 4.60 -19.96
CA SER A 74 -10.80 5.54 -20.89
C SER A 74 -9.97 5.74 -22.17
N LEU A 75 -8.65 5.85 -22.03
CA LEU A 75 -7.72 5.92 -23.16
C LEU A 75 -7.75 4.65 -24.03
N ASN A 76 -7.83 3.47 -23.41
CA ASN A 76 -7.83 2.19 -24.11
C ASN A 76 -9.16 1.93 -24.85
N ILE A 77 -10.29 2.45 -24.36
CA ILE A 77 -11.59 2.42 -25.06
C ILE A 77 -11.86 3.64 -25.94
N LYS A 78 -10.87 4.54 -26.11
CA LYS A 78 -10.97 5.78 -26.92
C LYS A 78 -12.06 6.76 -26.46
N ASN A 79 -12.37 6.77 -25.16
CA ASN A 79 -13.23 7.78 -24.55
C ASN A 79 -12.36 8.98 -24.11
N GLU A 80 -12.04 9.86 -25.05
CA GLU A 80 -11.14 11.00 -24.84
C GLU A 80 -11.68 11.99 -23.80
N LYS A 81 -13.00 12.16 -23.70
CA LYS A 81 -13.62 13.06 -22.73
C LYS A 81 -13.31 12.62 -21.29
N ASP A 82 -13.65 11.38 -20.96
CA ASP A 82 -13.46 10.88 -19.60
C ASP A 82 -11.95 10.72 -19.28
N ALA A 83 -11.13 10.37 -20.28
CA ALA A 83 -9.67 10.37 -20.15
C ALA A 83 -9.11 11.76 -19.82
N SER A 84 -9.54 12.80 -20.54
CA SER A 84 -9.11 14.19 -20.34
C SER A 84 -9.55 14.72 -18.97
N GLU A 85 -10.78 14.39 -18.54
CA GLU A 85 -11.28 14.78 -17.22
C GLU A 85 -10.47 14.16 -16.07
N ASN A 86 -10.14 12.87 -16.15
CA ASN A 86 -9.32 12.19 -15.14
C ASN A 86 -7.85 12.67 -15.17
N TYR A 87 -7.28 12.83 -16.36
CA TYR A 87 -5.93 13.38 -16.55
C TYR A 87 -5.79 14.76 -15.90
N TYR A 88 -6.76 15.63 -16.13
CA TYR A 88 -6.76 16.97 -15.57
C TYR A 88 -6.86 16.95 -14.03
N GLN A 89 -7.69 16.08 -13.45
CA GLN A 89 -7.76 15.92 -11.99
C GLN A 89 -6.43 15.45 -11.39
N LEU A 90 -5.77 14.46 -12.00
CA LEU A 90 -4.44 13.99 -11.58
C LEU A 90 -3.39 15.10 -11.66
N LYS A 91 -3.41 15.90 -12.75
CA LYS A 91 -2.53 17.06 -12.89
C LYS A 91 -2.78 18.10 -11.80
N CYS A 92 -4.04 18.35 -11.44
CA CYS A 92 -4.38 19.25 -10.34
C CYS A 92 -3.92 18.74 -8.99
N LEU A 93 -3.95 17.42 -8.78
CA LEU A 93 -3.36 16.79 -7.60
C LEU A 93 -1.82 16.82 -7.62
N GLY A 94 -1.19 17.24 -8.71
CA GLY A 94 0.26 17.31 -8.84
C GLY A 94 0.92 15.95 -9.14
N TYR A 95 0.21 15.03 -9.79
CA TYR A 95 0.77 13.77 -10.27
C TYR A 95 1.79 14.02 -11.39
N SER A 96 2.96 13.39 -11.30
CA SER A 96 3.99 13.43 -12.35
C SER A 96 3.80 12.27 -13.33
N PHE A 97 3.66 12.59 -14.61
CA PHE A 97 3.56 11.61 -15.69
C PHE A 97 4.96 11.35 -16.25
N ASP A 98 5.69 10.42 -15.63
CA ASP A 98 7.07 10.07 -16.00
C ASP A 98 7.15 9.00 -17.12
N ASP A 99 6.02 8.47 -17.56
CA ASP A 99 5.96 7.44 -18.61
C ASP A 99 5.82 8.11 -19.98
N ASP A 100 6.88 8.01 -20.80
CA ASP A 100 6.94 8.63 -22.14
C ASP A 100 5.83 8.14 -23.09
N ILE A 101 5.41 6.87 -22.97
CA ILE A 101 4.36 6.30 -23.82
C ILE A 101 3.02 6.91 -23.45
N LEU A 102 2.73 6.99 -22.14
CA LEU A 102 1.51 7.60 -21.65
C LEU A 102 1.49 9.10 -21.99
N LYS A 103 2.61 9.79 -21.83
CA LYS A 103 2.76 11.21 -22.14
C LYS A 103 2.39 11.51 -23.60
N ASN A 104 2.88 10.72 -24.56
CA ASN A 104 2.53 10.88 -25.98
C ASN A 104 1.03 10.70 -26.24
N ARG A 105 0.36 9.77 -25.55
CA ARG A 105 -1.10 9.57 -25.66
C ARG A 105 -1.89 10.74 -25.06
N LEU A 106 -1.35 11.35 -24.01
CA LEU A 106 -1.98 12.45 -23.27
C LEU A 106 -1.81 13.82 -23.92
N GLU A 107 -0.72 14.04 -24.68
CA GLU A 107 -0.47 15.31 -25.39
C GLU A 107 -1.59 15.65 -26.38
N ASN A 108 -2.22 14.63 -26.97
CA ASN A 108 -3.36 14.80 -27.88
C ASN A 108 -4.70 15.14 -27.18
N LEU A 109 -4.79 14.97 -25.86
CA LEU A 109 -6.01 15.25 -25.06
C LEU A 109 -6.07 16.70 -24.54
N ALA A 110 -4.97 17.45 -24.70
CA ALA A 110 -4.81 18.75 -24.10
C ALA A 110 -5.53 19.85 -24.91
N SER A 111 -6.81 20.09 -24.64
CA SER A 111 -7.53 21.20 -25.29
C SER A 111 -8.30 22.15 -24.36
N GLU A 112 -8.41 21.93 -23.05
CA GLU A 112 -9.00 22.95 -22.15
C GLU A 112 -8.29 23.06 -20.79
N HIS A 113 -7.73 24.24 -20.52
CA HIS A 113 -7.25 24.60 -19.18
C HIS A 113 -8.45 24.87 -18.26
N LYS A 114 -8.95 23.82 -17.61
CA LYS A 114 -9.82 24.00 -16.44
C LYS A 114 -8.97 24.62 -15.30
N LYS A 115 -9.63 25.28 -14.34
CA LYS A 115 -8.99 25.80 -13.12
C LYS A 115 -9.05 24.74 -12.03
N CYS A 116 -7.94 24.48 -11.33
CA CYS A 116 -7.94 23.48 -10.26
C CYS A 116 -8.80 24.00 -9.11
N SER A 117 -9.73 23.18 -8.64
CA SER A 117 -10.67 23.54 -7.56
C SER A 117 -10.10 23.32 -6.16
N PHE A 118 -9.04 22.52 -6.04
CA PHE A 118 -8.46 22.13 -4.76
C PHE A 118 -7.39 23.11 -4.30
N GLN A 119 -7.35 23.40 -3.00
CA GLN A 119 -6.28 24.14 -2.36
C GLN A 119 -5.60 23.24 -1.34
N PHE A 120 -4.29 23.04 -1.52
CA PHE A 120 -3.48 22.26 -0.59
C PHE A 120 -3.20 23.04 0.69
N ASP A 121 -3.21 22.36 1.84
CA ASP A 121 -2.69 22.93 3.10
C ASP A 121 -1.16 22.85 3.08
N LEU A 122 -0.53 23.82 2.41
CA LEU A 122 0.92 23.92 2.28
C LEU A 122 1.63 24.02 3.65
N SER A 123 0.96 24.56 4.67
CA SER A 123 1.51 24.64 6.02
C SER A 123 1.53 23.26 6.69
N TYR A 124 0.45 22.49 6.54
CA TYR A 124 0.41 21.10 7.00
C TYR A 124 1.45 20.26 6.26
N LYS A 125 1.49 20.33 4.92
CA LYS A 125 2.49 19.63 4.12
C LYS A 125 3.92 19.93 4.58
N LYS A 126 4.30 21.20 4.71
CA LYS A 126 5.64 21.57 5.21
C LYS A 126 5.97 20.99 6.59
N THR A 127 4.96 20.89 7.46
CA THR A 127 5.14 20.28 8.79
C THR A 127 5.38 18.78 8.67
N LEU A 128 4.63 18.08 7.81
CA LEU A 128 4.81 16.64 7.56
C LEU A 128 6.19 16.35 6.93
N ASP A 129 6.59 17.13 5.93
CA ASP A 129 7.90 17.00 5.26
C ASP A 129 9.06 17.20 6.26
N SER A 130 8.90 18.13 7.20
CA SER A 130 9.87 18.35 8.30
C SER A 130 9.94 17.14 9.25
N LEU A 131 8.79 16.57 9.65
CA LEU A 131 8.77 15.36 10.48
C LEU A 131 9.40 14.17 9.76
N PHE A 132 9.14 14.00 8.47
CA PHE A 132 9.76 12.96 7.65
C PHE A 132 11.28 13.15 7.55
N THR A 133 11.75 14.39 7.39
CA THR A 133 13.18 14.70 7.39
C THR A 133 13.85 14.29 8.70
N ILE A 134 13.20 14.54 9.85
CA ILE A 134 13.70 14.11 11.17
C ILE A 134 13.77 12.58 11.24
N ASP A 135 12.70 11.89 10.86
CA ASP A 135 12.59 10.42 10.87
C ASP A 135 13.66 9.74 10.00
N GLN A 136 13.93 10.28 8.81
CA GLN A 136 14.85 9.67 7.84
C GLN A 136 16.31 10.05 8.02
N HIS A 137 16.63 11.12 8.77
CA HIS A 137 17.97 11.71 8.80
C HIS A 137 19.08 10.69 9.10
N TYR A 138 18.97 9.99 10.23
CA TYR A 138 19.98 9.02 10.65
C TYR A 138 19.93 7.72 9.85
N ARG A 139 18.77 7.38 9.26
CA ARG A 139 18.64 6.23 8.34
C ARG A 139 19.45 6.46 7.07
N LYS A 140 19.36 7.66 6.50
CA LYS A 140 20.18 8.06 5.33
C LYS A 140 21.67 8.12 5.67
N LEU A 141 22.04 8.65 6.84
CA LEU A 141 23.45 8.70 7.29
C LEU A 141 24.04 7.32 7.60
N SER A 142 23.20 6.34 7.93
CA SER A 142 23.66 5.00 8.28
C SER A 142 24.18 4.18 7.10
N ASP A 143 23.80 4.56 5.88
CA ASP A 143 24.08 3.80 4.66
C ASP A 143 23.71 2.30 4.81
N GLY A 144 22.57 2.03 5.45
CA GLY A 144 22.07 0.69 5.74
C GLY A 144 22.59 0.05 7.04
N ASN A 145 23.65 0.58 7.65
CA ASN A 145 24.14 0.10 8.95
C ASN A 145 23.41 0.77 10.13
N TYR A 146 22.13 0.43 10.32
CA TYR A 146 21.29 1.04 11.35
C TYR A 146 21.78 0.84 12.78
N ASN A 147 22.54 -0.24 13.06
CA ASN A 147 23.10 -0.48 14.39
C ASN A 147 24.06 0.65 14.83
N LYS A 148 24.78 1.26 13.89
CA LYS A 148 25.70 2.38 14.15
C LYS A 148 24.98 3.61 14.75
N TYR A 149 23.73 3.85 14.34
CA TYR A 149 22.93 5.01 14.73
C TYR A 149 21.66 4.64 15.50
N GLN A 150 21.63 3.47 16.14
CA GLN A 150 20.40 2.92 16.72
C GLN A 150 19.77 3.85 17.76
N LYS A 151 20.59 4.51 18.59
CA LYS A 151 20.11 5.42 19.63
C LYS A 151 19.48 6.67 19.02
N GLU A 152 20.14 7.22 18.01
CA GLU A 152 19.71 8.40 17.27
C GLU A 152 18.44 8.13 16.49
N ILE A 153 18.37 7.01 15.77
CA ILE A 153 17.18 6.51 15.08
C ILE A 153 16.02 6.35 16.08
N THR A 154 16.27 5.70 17.22
CA THR A 154 15.22 5.52 18.23
C THR A 154 14.67 6.86 18.75
N ARG A 155 15.56 7.83 18.95
CA ARG A 155 15.17 9.17 19.38
C ARG A 155 14.39 9.91 18.29
N SER A 156 14.86 9.89 17.04
CA SER A 156 14.17 10.56 15.93
C SER A 156 12.80 9.95 15.65
N ASP A 157 12.70 8.61 15.61
CA ASP A 157 11.45 7.88 15.41
C ASP A 157 10.44 8.24 16.51
N SER A 158 10.89 8.34 17.77
CA SER A 158 10.05 8.76 18.90
C SER A 158 9.53 10.19 18.76
N ILE A 159 10.40 11.13 18.37
CA ILE A 159 10.03 12.55 18.20
C ILE A 159 9.07 12.70 17.02
N ALA A 160 9.38 12.08 15.89
CA ALA A 160 8.59 12.18 14.67
C ALA A 160 7.19 11.56 14.87
N SER A 161 7.11 10.34 15.40
CA SER A 161 5.82 9.64 15.59
C SER A 161 4.90 10.33 16.59
N VAL A 162 5.41 10.79 17.75
CA VAL A 162 4.60 11.48 18.76
C VAL A 162 4.08 12.82 18.22
N ASN A 163 4.91 13.56 17.51
CA ASN A 163 4.50 14.83 16.91
C ASN A 163 3.53 14.62 15.73
N LEU A 164 3.73 13.58 14.93
CA LEU A 164 2.80 13.20 13.87
C LEU A 164 1.42 12.85 14.44
N LEU A 165 1.36 12.03 15.50
CA LEU A 165 0.09 11.69 16.15
C LEU A 165 -0.64 12.94 16.64
N LYS A 166 0.06 13.83 17.37
CA LYS A 166 -0.53 15.09 17.85
C LYS A 166 -1.04 15.96 16.70
N LEU A 167 -0.29 16.01 15.60
CA LEU A 167 -0.66 16.78 14.43
C LEU A 167 -1.90 16.21 13.75
N ILE A 168 -1.97 14.89 13.56
CA ILE A 168 -3.14 14.17 13.03
C ILE A 168 -4.36 14.37 13.94
N GLN A 169 -4.20 14.24 15.26
CA GLN A 169 -5.29 14.46 16.21
C GLN A 169 -5.81 15.90 16.19
N LYS A 170 -4.95 16.88 15.88
CA LYS A 170 -5.30 18.29 15.80
C LYS A 170 -5.92 18.68 14.45
N LYS A 171 -5.36 18.21 13.33
CA LYS A 171 -5.71 18.65 11.98
C LYS A 171 -6.53 17.64 11.18
N GLY A 172 -6.64 16.40 11.65
CA GLY A 172 -7.14 15.27 10.88
C GLY A 172 -6.03 14.56 10.11
N PHE A 173 -6.31 13.32 9.73
CA PHE A 173 -5.43 12.52 8.89
C PHE A 173 -5.47 13.05 7.45
N PRO A 174 -4.33 13.40 6.85
CA PRO A 174 -4.31 14.06 5.54
C PRO A 174 -4.41 13.04 4.40
N ASN A 175 -4.98 13.45 3.28
CA ASN A 175 -4.99 12.71 2.02
C ASN A 175 -4.35 13.51 0.87
N GLU A 176 -4.39 12.95 -0.33
CA GLU A 176 -3.88 13.55 -1.56
C GLU A 176 -4.57 14.87 -1.95
N TYR A 177 -5.81 15.12 -1.51
CA TYR A 177 -6.51 16.39 -1.71
C TYR A 177 -6.05 17.47 -0.72
N ASP A 178 -5.50 17.07 0.44
CA ASP A 178 -4.91 17.98 1.41
C ASP A 178 -3.46 18.35 1.05
N LEU A 179 -2.69 17.39 0.52
CA LEU A 179 -1.23 17.50 0.35
C LEU A 179 -0.76 17.61 -1.10
N GLY A 180 -1.56 17.16 -2.06
CA GLY A 180 -1.10 16.85 -3.41
C GLY A 180 -0.18 15.62 -3.45
N LEU A 181 0.17 15.17 -4.65
CA LEU A 181 0.90 13.93 -4.95
C LEU A 181 2.41 14.15 -5.18
N SER A 182 2.88 15.39 -5.10
CA SER A 182 4.30 15.73 -5.34
C SER A 182 5.29 15.00 -4.41
N SER A 183 4.86 14.64 -3.20
CA SER A 183 5.65 13.84 -2.24
C SER A 183 5.10 12.42 -2.07
N ALA A 184 4.24 11.97 -2.99
CA ALA A 184 3.82 10.58 -3.05
C ALA A 184 4.74 9.81 -4.00
N ASN A 185 5.03 8.55 -3.69
CA ASN A 185 5.75 7.69 -4.62
C ASN A 185 4.82 7.21 -5.77
N LYS A 186 5.36 6.40 -6.68
CA LYS A 186 4.63 5.87 -7.86
C LYS A 186 3.41 4.99 -7.51
N VAL A 187 3.26 4.62 -6.24
CA VAL A 187 2.15 3.80 -5.73
C VAL A 187 1.24 4.60 -4.79
N PHE A 188 1.29 5.94 -4.87
CA PHE A 188 0.43 6.86 -4.12
C PHE A 188 0.62 6.76 -2.59
N PHE A 189 1.81 6.37 -2.15
CA PHE A 189 2.20 6.32 -0.74
C PHE A 189 2.95 7.60 -0.38
N HIS A 190 2.38 8.41 0.51
CA HIS A 190 3.00 9.66 0.96
C HIS A 190 4.18 9.39 1.91
N GLU A 191 5.24 10.20 1.80
CA GLU A 191 6.44 10.06 2.61
C GLU A 191 6.20 9.99 4.13
N PHE A 192 5.23 10.74 4.67
CA PHE A 192 4.95 10.71 6.11
C PHE A 192 4.45 9.35 6.61
N TYR A 193 3.93 8.49 5.73
CA TYR A 193 3.57 7.12 6.10
C TYR A 193 4.78 6.28 6.52
N PHE A 194 6.01 6.62 6.11
CA PHE A 194 7.21 5.95 6.62
C PHE A 194 7.38 6.14 8.12
N ILE A 195 6.96 7.29 8.68
CA ILE A 195 6.97 7.53 10.12
C ILE A 195 6.04 6.54 10.83
N ILE A 196 4.87 6.25 10.24
CA ILE A 196 3.90 5.28 10.76
C ILE A 196 4.44 3.85 10.59
N TRP A 197 5.04 3.54 9.45
CA TRP A 197 5.70 2.25 9.19
C TRP A 197 6.77 1.99 10.24
N HIS A 198 7.65 2.94 10.54
CA HIS A 198 8.70 2.76 11.55
C HIS A 198 8.19 2.53 12.97
N GLN A 199 6.90 2.76 13.22
CA GLN A 199 6.23 2.34 14.44
C GLN A 199 5.69 0.89 14.38
N LEU A 200 6.20 0.04 13.49
CA LEU A 200 5.82 -1.37 13.45
C LEU A 200 6.10 -2.07 14.80
N ALA A 201 5.19 -2.94 15.23
CA ALA A 201 5.27 -3.58 16.55
C ALA A 201 6.51 -4.47 16.72
N THR A 202 7.05 -4.99 15.62
CA THR A 202 8.19 -5.91 15.56
C THR A 202 9.50 -5.23 15.18
N ASN A 203 9.57 -3.89 15.25
CA ASN A 203 10.77 -3.15 14.87
C ASN A 203 11.98 -3.53 15.75
N LEU A 204 13.02 -4.06 15.11
CA LEU A 204 14.24 -4.53 15.79
C LEU A 204 15.17 -3.38 16.22
N TYR A 205 15.04 -2.21 15.61
CA TYR A 205 15.96 -1.08 15.80
C TYR A 205 15.41 -0.02 16.75
N SER A 206 14.10 0.25 16.67
CA SER A 206 13.43 1.21 17.55
C SER A 206 12.10 0.64 18.06
N PRO A 207 11.87 0.56 19.38
CA PRO A 207 10.61 0.07 19.89
C PRO A 207 9.46 1.03 19.56
N GLN A 208 8.28 0.47 19.26
CA GLN A 208 7.06 1.23 19.02
C GLN A 208 6.77 2.17 20.20
N LYS A 209 6.53 3.45 19.88
CA LYS A 209 6.10 4.50 20.82
C LYS A 209 4.65 4.89 20.65
N VAL A 210 4.16 4.80 19.42
CA VAL A 210 2.79 5.15 19.05
C VAL A 210 2.19 4.00 18.25
N ASN A 211 0.98 3.58 18.61
CA ASN A 211 0.18 2.72 17.75
C ASN A 211 -0.88 3.59 17.04
N PHE A 212 -0.80 3.68 15.72
CA PHE A 212 -1.67 4.55 14.91
C PHE A 212 -3.02 3.91 14.54
N SER A 213 -3.32 2.69 14.99
CA SER A 213 -4.49 1.92 14.53
C SER A 213 -5.81 2.70 14.65
N GLN A 214 -6.02 3.40 15.77
CA GLN A 214 -7.23 4.20 15.95
C GLN A 214 -7.36 5.33 14.92
N GLU A 215 -6.27 6.05 14.65
CA GLU A 215 -6.28 7.17 13.70
C GLU A 215 -6.37 6.66 12.25
N ILE A 216 -5.77 5.51 11.94
CA ILE A 216 -5.93 4.83 10.64
C ILE A 216 -7.39 4.41 10.43
N GLY A 217 -8.04 3.83 11.44
CA GLY A 217 -9.45 3.44 11.35
C GLY A 217 -10.40 4.63 11.15
N LYS A 218 -10.13 5.76 11.81
CA LYS A 218 -10.85 7.03 11.58
C LYS A 218 -10.60 7.56 10.17
N ALA A 219 -9.34 7.55 9.71
CA ALA A 219 -8.97 8.00 8.38
C ALA A 219 -9.67 7.19 7.30
N LEU A 220 -9.72 5.86 7.45
CA LEU A 220 -10.40 4.96 6.53
C LEU A 220 -11.89 5.30 6.41
N ASN A 221 -12.57 5.50 7.54
CA ASN A 221 -13.99 5.84 7.57
C ASN A 221 -14.32 7.25 7.04
N ASN A 222 -13.31 8.13 7.00
CA ASN A 222 -13.40 9.47 6.45
C ASN A 222 -12.90 9.58 5.00
N GLY A 223 -12.47 8.47 4.38
CA GLY A 223 -11.94 8.48 3.02
C GLY A 223 -10.58 9.19 2.90
N LYS A 224 -9.82 9.26 4.00
CA LYS A 224 -8.51 9.93 4.07
C LYS A 224 -7.33 8.99 3.81
N ILE A 225 -7.57 7.69 3.73
CA ILE A 225 -6.58 6.67 3.40
C ILE A 225 -7.27 5.54 2.62
N THR A 226 -6.56 4.96 1.67
CA THR A 226 -7.05 3.82 0.89
C THR A 226 -7.09 2.54 1.76
N PRO A 227 -7.98 1.57 1.46
CA PRO A 227 -8.01 0.29 2.16
C PRO A 227 -6.67 -0.45 2.12
N GLU A 228 -5.93 -0.34 1.02
CA GLU A 228 -4.61 -0.96 0.83
C GLU A 228 -3.58 -0.38 1.80
N ASN A 229 -3.46 0.95 1.84
CA ASN A 229 -2.50 1.61 2.74
C ASN A 229 -2.91 1.43 4.20
N ALA A 230 -4.20 1.45 4.50
CA ALA A 230 -4.71 1.18 5.85
C ALA A 230 -4.37 -0.25 6.30
N ALA A 231 -4.66 -1.26 5.47
CA ALA A 231 -4.36 -2.65 5.75
C ALA A 231 -2.87 -2.88 6.04
N PHE A 232 -2.01 -2.36 5.16
CA PHE A 232 -0.55 -2.46 5.30
C PHE A 232 -0.07 -1.83 6.62
N LEU A 233 -0.50 -0.59 6.91
CA LEU A 233 -0.07 0.11 8.11
C LEU A 233 -0.63 -0.52 9.40
N LEU A 234 -1.83 -1.11 9.36
CA LEU A 234 -2.45 -1.83 10.48
C LEU A 234 -1.74 -3.15 10.79
N ASP A 235 -1.43 -3.95 9.77
CA ASP A 235 -0.66 -5.19 9.91
C ASP A 235 0.70 -4.89 10.56
N LEU A 236 1.40 -3.85 10.07
CA LEU A 236 2.66 -3.39 10.65
C LEU A 236 2.54 -2.91 12.09
N ASN A 237 1.60 -1.99 12.38
CA ASN A 237 1.45 -1.40 13.72
C ASN A 237 1.05 -2.41 14.78
N ASN A 238 0.38 -3.50 14.40
CA ASN A 238 -0.07 -4.52 15.34
C ASN A 238 0.79 -5.78 15.33
N GLY A 239 1.76 -5.88 14.41
CA GLY A 239 2.60 -7.07 14.26
C GLY A 239 1.78 -8.29 13.83
N ARG A 240 0.77 -8.08 12.97
CA ARG A 240 -0.18 -9.09 12.50
C ARG A 240 -0.16 -9.18 10.98
N ASN A 241 -0.81 -10.23 10.49
CA ASN A 241 -1.02 -10.50 9.07
C ASN A 241 -2.54 -10.69 8.86
N ASP A 242 -3.31 -9.70 9.31
CA ASP A 242 -4.77 -9.77 9.35
C ASP A 242 -5.37 -9.58 7.94
N TYR A 243 -4.72 -8.79 7.09
CA TYR A 243 -5.20 -8.43 5.75
C TYR A 243 -4.34 -8.95 4.60
N SER A 244 -3.11 -9.40 4.90
CA SER A 244 -2.14 -9.92 3.95
C SER A 244 -1.49 -11.20 4.49
N SER A 245 -0.85 -12.00 3.63
CA SER A 245 -0.05 -13.15 4.05
C SER A 245 1.05 -13.43 3.05
N LYS A 246 2.25 -13.77 3.56
CA LYS A 246 3.41 -14.14 2.73
C LYS A 246 3.17 -15.37 1.86
N HIS A 247 2.19 -16.21 2.21
CA HIS A 247 1.77 -17.33 1.36
C HIS A 247 1.24 -16.90 -0.01
N PHE A 248 0.83 -15.64 -0.14
CA PHE A 248 0.23 -15.02 -1.32
C PHE A 248 1.17 -14.03 -2.03
N SER A 249 2.44 -14.00 -1.62
CA SER A 249 3.46 -13.13 -2.22
C SER A 249 4.03 -13.77 -3.48
N ILE A 250 4.38 -12.91 -4.45
CA ILE A 250 5.22 -13.31 -5.57
C ILE A 250 6.65 -13.06 -5.12
N THR A 251 7.54 -14.02 -5.32
CA THR A 251 8.94 -13.94 -4.90
C THR A 251 9.84 -13.85 -6.11
N GLN A 252 10.84 -12.98 -6.02
CA GLN A 252 12.01 -12.99 -6.88
C GLN A 252 13.24 -13.35 -6.07
N PHE A 253 14.13 -14.10 -6.69
CA PHE A 253 15.40 -14.47 -6.10
C PHE A 253 16.51 -13.61 -6.66
N VAL A 254 17.38 -13.12 -5.77
CA VAL A 254 18.52 -12.28 -6.14
C VAL A 254 19.80 -13.00 -5.74
N THR A 255 20.67 -13.26 -6.71
CA THR A 255 21.95 -13.93 -6.50
C THR A 255 23.12 -13.13 -7.05
N SER A 256 24.33 -13.48 -6.60
CA SER A 256 25.55 -12.86 -7.10
C SER A 256 25.71 -13.13 -8.60
N ASN A 257 26.11 -12.11 -9.35
CA ASN A 257 26.50 -12.24 -10.75
C ASN A 257 27.92 -12.82 -10.95
N GLY A 258 28.58 -13.26 -9.87
CA GLY A 258 29.94 -13.81 -9.88
C GLY A 258 31.05 -12.75 -9.77
N SER A 259 30.72 -11.46 -9.64
CA SER A 259 31.70 -10.41 -9.35
C SER A 259 32.19 -10.46 -7.90
N ASN A 260 33.33 -9.80 -7.63
CA ASN A 260 33.87 -9.63 -6.27
C ASN A 260 33.13 -8.56 -5.45
N ILE A 261 32.07 -7.95 -6.01
CA ILE A 261 31.25 -6.94 -5.33
C ILE A 261 30.26 -7.67 -4.40
N PRO A 262 30.05 -7.23 -3.16
CA PRO A 262 29.03 -7.83 -2.28
C PRO A 262 27.62 -7.82 -2.90
N LEU A 263 26.83 -8.87 -2.66
CA LEU A 263 25.48 -9.02 -3.25
C LEU A 263 24.55 -7.82 -2.95
N TYR A 264 24.68 -7.23 -1.75
CA TYR A 264 23.96 -6.02 -1.38
C TYR A 264 24.27 -4.85 -2.35
N GLU A 265 25.55 -4.59 -2.61
CA GLU A 265 25.97 -3.54 -3.55
C GLU A 265 25.57 -3.89 -4.99
N GLN A 266 25.67 -5.15 -5.39
CA GLN A 266 25.20 -5.61 -6.70
C GLN A 266 23.69 -5.33 -6.87
N SER A 267 22.90 -5.54 -5.82
CA SER A 267 21.45 -5.30 -5.83
C SER A 267 21.15 -3.80 -5.94
N MET A 268 21.87 -2.96 -5.19
CA MET A 268 21.73 -1.50 -5.25
C MET A 268 22.11 -0.93 -6.62
N GLN A 269 23.14 -1.50 -7.26
CA GLN A 269 23.59 -1.14 -8.60
C GLN A 269 22.77 -1.79 -9.72
N LYS A 270 21.79 -2.66 -9.39
CA LYS A 270 20.97 -3.42 -10.34
C LYS A 270 21.80 -4.31 -11.30
N ILE A 271 22.91 -4.84 -10.81
CA ILE A 271 23.78 -5.77 -11.56
C ILE A 271 23.73 -7.20 -11.04
N ALA A 272 23.05 -7.44 -9.91
CA ALA A 272 22.80 -8.78 -9.39
C ALA A 272 21.96 -9.61 -10.37
N HIS A 273 22.12 -10.94 -10.33
CA HIS A 273 21.23 -11.82 -11.07
C HIS A 273 19.87 -11.86 -10.38
N VAL A 274 18.79 -11.68 -11.15
CA VAL A 274 17.42 -11.71 -10.64
C VAL A 274 16.64 -12.79 -11.38
N ASP A 275 16.18 -13.78 -10.64
CA ASP A 275 15.31 -14.86 -11.13
C ASP A 275 13.91 -14.68 -10.53
N CYS A 276 12.99 -14.28 -11.38
CA CYS A 276 11.57 -14.10 -11.09
C CYS A 276 10.79 -15.00 -12.07
N CYS A 277 9.53 -15.38 -11.83
CA CYS A 277 8.70 -15.05 -10.66
C CYS A 277 8.12 -16.31 -10.04
N TYR A 278 8.20 -16.44 -8.73
CA TYR A 278 7.89 -17.66 -8.00
C TYR A 278 6.75 -17.47 -7.01
N VAL A 279 5.90 -18.48 -6.86
CA VAL A 279 4.82 -18.51 -5.86
C VAL A 279 4.79 -19.84 -5.13
N THR A 280 4.23 -19.87 -3.93
CA THR A 280 4.00 -21.14 -3.21
C THR A 280 2.80 -21.90 -3.80
N TYR A 281 2.65 -23.19 -3.50
CA TYR A 281 1.49 -23.96 -3.95
C TYR A 281 0.15 -23.37 -3.50
N VAL A 282 0.14 -22.63 -2.38
CA VAL A 282 -1.07 -22.00 -1.79
C VAL A 282 -1.69 -20.97 -2.74
N PHE A 283 -0.91 -20.43 -3.68
CA PHE A 283 -1.39 -19.50 -4.69
C PHE A 283 -2.50 -20.13 -5.55
N PHE A 284 -2.41 -21.43 -5.83
CA PHE A 284 -3.32 -22.17 -6.70
C PHE A 284 -4.51 -22.75 -5.92
N PRO A 285 -5.76 -22.30 -6.18
CA PRO A 285 -6.95 -22.75 -5.45
C PRO A 285 -7.08 -24.27 -5.33
N GLU A 286 -6.77 -25.01 -6.39
CA GLU A 286 -6.88 -26.46 -6.48
C GLU A 286 -5.85 -27.23 -5.63
N LYS A 287 -4.80 -26.56 -5.14
CA LYS A 287 -3.74 -27.16 -4.30
C LYS A 287 -3.91 -26.87 -2.81
N ARG A 288 -4.97 -26.16 -2.43
CA ARG A 288 -5.17 -25.69 -1.05
C ARG A 288 -5.76 -26.81 -0.19
N THR A 289 -5.26 -26.93 1.04
CA THR A 289 -5.84 -27.80 2.06
C THR A 289 -7.02 -27.10 2.74
N GLU A 290 -7.83 -27.85 3.50
CA GLU A 290 -8.93 -27.29 4.29
C GLU A 290 -8.46 -26.19 5.26
N SER A 291 -7.30 -26.38 5.90
CA SER A 291 -6.70 -25.38 6.79
C SER A 291 -6.36 -24.07 6.06
N ILE A 292 -5.86 -24.17 4.82
CA ILE A 292 -5.56 -23.01 3.98
C ILE A 292 -6.84 -22.32 3.52
N HIS A 293 -7.89 -23.07 3.16
CA HIS A 293 -9.19 -22.49 2.84
C HIS A 293 -9.78 -21.72 4.03
N LYS A 294 -9.67 -22.26 5.25
CA LYS A 294 -10.11 -21.55 6.46
C LYS A 294 -9.33 -20.24 6.66
N MET A 295 -8.00 -20.27 6.56
CA MET A 295 -7.16 -19.08 6.66
C MET A 295 -7.55 -18.02 5.60
N ILE A 296 -7.75 -18.43 4.34
CA ILE A 296 -8.16 -17.52 3.26
C ILE A 296 -9.52 -16.91 3.54
N LYS A 297 -10.48 -17.69 4.07
CA LYS A 297 -11.80 -17.19 4.44
C LYS A 297 -11.68 -16.11 5.52
N GLU A 298 -10.91 -16.35 6.57
CA GLU A 298 -10.71 -15.37 7.66
C GLU A 298 -10.04 -14.07 7.16
N ILE A 299 -9.00 -14.20 6.33
CA ILE A 299 -8.34 -13.03 5.72
C ILE A 299 -9.30 -12.30 4.78
N THR A 300 -10.07 -13.02 3.97
CA THR A 300 -11.07 -12.43 3.07
C THR A 300 -12.14 -11.66 3.84
N GLU A 301 -12.67 -12.22 4.92
CA GLU A 301 -13.63 -11.55 5.80
C GLU A 301 -13.05 -10.23 6.35
N ARG A 302 -11.80 -10.24 6.82
CA ARG A 302 -11.13 -9.02 7.30
C ARG A 302 -10.89 -8.00 6.19
N ARG A 303 -10.41 -8.44 5.02
CA ARG A 303 -10.16 -7.58 3.84
C ARG A 303 -11.44 -6.89 3.38
N THR A 304 -12.51 -7.65 3.18
CA THR A 304 -13.78 -7.12 2.68
C THR A 304 -14.41 -6.11 3.66
N LYS A 305 -14.25 -6.30 4.97
CA LYS A 305 -14.70 -5.35 6.01
C LYS A 305 -14.07 -3.97 5.94
N ILE A 306 -12.89 -3.83 5.33
CA ILE A 306 -12.24 -2.52 5.15
C ILE A 306 -12.30 -2.00 3.71
N GLY A 307 -13.01 -2.70 2.82
CA GLY A 307 -13.18 -2.30 1.41
C GLY A 307 -12.17 -2.92 0.44
N LEU A 308 -11.29 -3.82 0.89
CA LEU A 308 -10.40 -4.57 -0.01
C LEU A 308 -11.14 -5.68 -0.76
N SER A 309 -10.60 -6.05 -1.92
CA SER A 309 -10.98 -7.26 -2.65
C SER A 309 -10.73 -8.54 -1.83
N ASN A 310 -11.43 -9.62 -2.16
CA ASN A 310 -11.14 -10.93 -1.60
C ASN A 310 -9.71 -11.39 -1.99
N VAL A 311 -9.20 -12.43 -1.32
CA VAL A 311 -7.83 -12.89 -1.55
C VAL A 311 -7.63 -13.38 -3.00
N ASP A 312 -8.57 -14.12 -3.58
CA ASP A 312 -8.39 -14.69 -4.91
C ASP A 312 -8.36 -13.62 -6.02
N ASP A 313 -9.23 -12.62 -5.94
CA ASP A 313 -9.22 -11.45 -6.83
C ASP A 313 -7.89 -10.69 -6.74
N ASP A 314 -7.37 -10.50 -5.52
CA ASP A 314 -6.06 -9.86 -5.28
C ASP A 314 -4.92 -10.65 -5.92
N LEU A 315 -4.95 -11.99 -5.80
CA LEU A 315 -3.96 -12.86 -6.43
C LEU A 315 -3.99 -12.75 -7.96
N GLN A 316 -5.18 -12.69 -8.57
CA GLN A 316 -5.31 -12.51 -10.02
C GLN A 316 -4.78 -11.15 -10.48
N LYS A 317 -5.04 -10.07 -9.72
CA LYS A 317 -4.46 -8.74 -9.98
C LYS A 317 -2.93 -8.77 -9.94
N LYS A 318 -2.34 -9.47 -8.97
CA LYS A 318 -0.87 -9.63 -8.87
C LYS A 318 -0.29 -10.36 -10.08
N ILE A 319 -0.89 -11.46 -10.53
CA ILE A 319 -0.46 -12.16 -11.75
C ILE A 319 -0.58 -11.22 -12.96
N PHE A 320 -1.73 -10.56 -13.12
CA PHE A 320 -1.98 -9.66 -14.23
C PHE A 320 -0.91 -8.57 -14.33
N MET A 321 -0.52 -7.98 -13.19
CA MET A 321 0.52 -6.94 -13.12
C MET A 321 1.92 -7.42 -13.55
N LEU A 322 2.21 -8.72 -13.52
CA LEU A 322 3.52 -9.22 -14.01
C LEU A 322 3.73 -8.94 -15.50
N ASN A 323 2.64 -8.85 -16.27
CA ASN A 323 2.69 -8.62 -17.71
C ASN A 323 2.07 -7.28 -18.13
N ASN A 324 1.37 -6.59 -17.22
CA ASN A 324 0.65 -5.36 -17.50
C ASN A 324 0.99 -4.30 -16.47
N THR A 325 1.95 -3.43 -16.80
CA THR A 325 2.42 -2.35 -15.90
C THR A 325 1.68 -1.02 -16.12
N GLU A 326 0.78 -0.98 -17.12
CA GLU A 326 0.02 0.23 -17.49
C GLU A 326 -0.96 0.64 -16.39
N TYR A 327 -1.52 -0.33 -15.65
CA TYR A 327 -2.45 -0.13 -14.54
C TYR A 327 -1.71 -0.15 -13.19
N LYS A 328 -2.32 0.46 -12.16
CA LYS A 328 -1.82 0.52 -10.78
C LYS A 328 -2.81 -0.16 -9.85
N PHE A 329 -2.62 -1.44 -9.53
CA PHE A 329 -3.37 -2.09 -8.45
C PHE A 329 -2.59 -2.00 -7.14
N SER A 330 -3.16 -2.55 -6.05
CA SER A 330 -2.39 -2.83 -4.83
C SER A 330 -1.06 -3.45 -5.22
N ASP A 331 0.05 -2.91 -4.69
CA ASP A 331 1.39 -3.33 -5.08
C ASP A 331 1.45 -4.86 -5.08
N ALA A 332 1.70 -5.43 -6.26
CA ALA A 332 2.21 -6.78 -6.36
C ALA A 332 3.61 -6.71 -5.77
N MET A 333 3.71 -6.74 -4.44
CA MET A 333 4.98 -6.82 -3.74
C MET A 333 5.64 -8.10 -4.22
N ILE A 334 6.51 -7.96 -5.22
CA ILE A 334 7.49 -8.98 -5.56
C ILE A 334 8.49 -8.91 -4.42
N GLU A 335 8.39 -9.88 -3.51
CA GLU A 335 9.31 -10.00 -2.40
C GLU A 335 10.67 -10.48 -2.92
N GLY A 336 11.69 -9.65 -2.77
CA GLY A 336 13.07 -10.03 -3.08
C GLY A 336 13.68 -10.87 -1.97
N MET A 337 14.17 -12.05 -2.29
CA MET A 337 14.98 -12.88 -1.40
C MET A 337 16.39 -13.02 -1.96
N ALA A 338 17.38 -12.55 -1.20
CA ALA A 338 18.77 -12.61 -1.60
C ALA A 338 19.43 -13.89 -1.08
N PHE A 339 20.17 -14.58 -1.95
CA PHE A 339 20.90 -15.80 -1.63
C PHE A 339 22.37 -15.68 -2.05
N GLU A 340 23.29 -15.94 -1.12
CA GLU A 340 24.73 -15.99 -1.42
C GLU A 340 25.15 -17.34 -2.02
N LYS A 341 24.47 -18.42 -1.63
CA LYS A 341 24.78 -19.79 -2.07
C LYS A 341 23.68 -20.33 -2.97
N GLU A 342 24.07 -20.87 -4.11
CA GLU A 342 23.15 -21.49 -5.08
C GLU A 342 22.40 -22.69 -4.48
N SER A 343 23.05 -23.46 -3.60
CA SER A 343 22.42 -24.60 -2.93
C SER A 343 21.20 -24.21 -2.10
N ASP A 344 21.26 -23.05 -1.45
CA ASP A 344 20.19 -22.56 -0.58
C ASP A 344 19.03 -22.06 -1.45
N LEU A 345 19.35 -21.40 -2.57
CA LEU A 345 18.36 -21.00 -3.57
C LEU A 345 17.58 -22.21 -4.11
N GLU A 346 18.28 -23.25 -4.56
CA GLU A 346 17.65 -24.43 -5.14
C GLU A 346 16.80 -25.19 -4.11
N PHE A 347 17.21 -25.20 -2.84
CA PHE A 347 16.39 -25.74 -1.75
C PHE A 347 15.06 -24.97 -1.59
N PHE A 348 15.09 -23.64 -1.65
CA PHE A 348 13.89 -22.81 -1.57
C PHE A 348 12.99 -23.00 -2.81
N LYS A 349 13.57 -22.96 -4.01
CA LYS A 349 12.84 -23.13 -5.28
C LYS A 349 12.11 -24.46 -5.38
N LYS A 350 12.61 -25.53 -4.75
CA LYS A 350 11.98 -26.87 -4.77
C LYS A 350 10.51 -26.87 -4.32
N ASN A 351 10.11 -25.92 -3.47
CA ASN A 351 8.74 -25.82 -2.94
C ASN A 351 7.93 -24.69 -3.58
N MET A 352 8.41 -24.10 -4.67
CA MET A 352 7.80 -22.97 -5.35
C MET A 352 7.54 -23.29 -6.82
N TYR A 353 6.62 -22.53 -7.40
CA TYR A 353 6.20 -22.65 -8.80
C TYR A 353 6.59 -21.39 -9.53
N LYS A 354 7.32 -21.55 -10.64
CA LYS A 354 7.62 -20.45 -11.55
C LYS A 354 6.36 -20.12 -12.36
N ILE A 355 5.96 -18.86 -12.35
CA ILE A 355 4.75 -18.34 -13.04
C ILE A 355 5.09 -17.35 -14.16
N LYS A 356 6.36 -16.96 -14.26
CA LYS A 356 6.92 -16.14 -15.34
C LYS A 356 8.36 -16.55 -15.60
#